data_AF-A0A7C4HBM8-F1
#
_entry.id   AF-A0A7C4HBM8-F1
#
_cell.length_a   1.000
_cell.length_b   1.000
_cell.length_c   1.000
_cell.angle_alpha   90.00
_cell.angle_beta   90.00
_cell.angle_gamma   90.00
#
_symmetry.space_group_name_H-M   'P 1'
#
loop_
_entity.id
_entity.type
_entity.pdbx_description
1 polymer ?
#
loop_
_entity_poly.entity_id
_entity_poly.type
_entity_poly.pdbx_seq_one_letter_code
_entity_poly.pdbx_strand_id
1 'polypeptide(L)' 'MKLMVAGEPVIRRVVEKWGSTFADMDMRLHGKNLDINVYVDRYRNPKDLATDIERALKSREEFSNLNLRVWIKLK' A
#
# COMPACT_ATOMS: atom_id res chain seq x y z
N MET A 1 -14.42 0.98 -7.18
CA MET A 1 -12.95 1.03 -7.32
C MET A 1 -12.39 -0.40 -7.22
N LYS A 2 -12.11 -1.09 -8.33
CA LYS A 2 -11.61 -2.48 -8.29
C LYS A 2 -10.21 -2.61 -7.66
N LEU A 3 -9.31 -1.66 -7.94
CA LEU A 3 -7.94 -1.66 -7.40
C LEU A 3 -7.90 -1.47 -5.87
N MET A 4 -8.79 -0.65 -5.31
CA MET A 4 -8.87 -0.46 -3.86
C MET A 4 -9.25 -1.76 -3.16
N VAL A 5 -10.29 -2.44 -3.68
CA VAL A 5 -10.77 -3.72 -3.15
C VAL A 5 -9.71 -4.83 -3.27
N ALA A 6 -8.94 -4.84 -4.35
CA ALA A 6 -7.87 -5.81 -4.56
C ALA A 6 -6.61 -5.53 -3.72
N GLY A 7 -6.25 -4.25 -3.55
CA GLY A 7 -5.02 -3.83 -2.88
C GLY A 7 -5.13 -3.84 -1.35
N GLU A 8 -6.30 -3.52 -0.79
CA GLU A 8 -6.52 -3.45 0.66
C GLU A 8 -6.10 -4.73 1.40
N PRO A 9 -6.56 -5.95 1.03
CA PRO A 9 -6.18 -7.17 1.74
C PRO A 9 -4.68 -7.46 1.65
N VAL A 10 -4.02 -7.05 0.56
CA VAL A 10 -2.56 -7.19 0.41
C VAL A 10 -1.83 -6.24 1.35
N ILE A 11 -2.22 -4.95 1.34
CA ILE A 11 -1.62 -3.91 2.19
C ILE A 11 -1.81 -4.25 3.66
N ARG A 12 -3.04 -4.59 4.07
CA ARG A 12 -3.37 -4.96 5.45
C ARG A 12 -2.47 -6.09 5.96
N ARG A 13 -2.31 -7.16 5.16
CA ARG A 13 -1.46 -8.31 5.53
C ARG A 13 0.01 -7.92 5.73
N VAL A 14 0.54 -7.04 4.89
CA VAL A 14 1.92 -6.56 5.02
C VAL A 14 2.09 -5.70 6.27
N VAL A 15 1.17 -4.77 6.51
CA VAL A 15 1.17 -3.89 7.70
C VAL A 15 1.10 -4.70 9.00
N GLU A 16 0.20 -5.68 9.07
CA GLU A 16 0.04 -6.57 10.24
C GLU A 16 1.29 -7.43 10.48
N LYS A 17 1.92 -7.94 9.41
CA LYS A 17 3.20 -8.68 9.50
C LYS A 17 4.33 -7.81 10.07
N TRP A 18 4.27 -6.50 9.86
CA TRP A 18 5.18 -5.52 10.43
C TRP A 18 4.84 -5.12 11.88
N GLY A 19 3.83 -5.75 12.50
CA GLY A 19 3.42 -5.48 13.87
C GLY A 19 2.71 -4.13 14.05
N SER A 20 2.17 -3.58 12.96
CA SER A 20 1.40 -2.33 12.95
C SER A 20 -0.05 -2.62 12.59
N THR A 21 -0.95 -1.71 12.95
CA THR A 21 -2.37 -1.81 12.67
C THR A 21 -2.70 -0.98 11.44
N PHE A 22 -3.30 -1.62 10.43
CA PHE A 22 -3.85 -0.91 9.28
C PHE A 22 -5.06 -0.10 9.70
N ALA A 23 -5.04 1.21 9.43
CA ALA A 23 -6.06 2.13 9.92
C ALA A 23 -6.94 2.70 8.81
N ASP A 24 -6.36 3.02 7.65
CA ASP A 24 -7.08 3.44 6.43
C ASP A 24 -6.14 3.44 5.21
N MET A 25 -6.68 3.63 4.00
CA MET A 25 -5.88 3.92 2.82
C MET A 25 -6.61 4.79 1.79
N ASP A 26 -5.83 5.57 1.03
CA ASP A 26 -6.30 6.34 -0.11
C ASP A 26 -5.50 5.93 -1.35
N MET A 27 -6.19 5.74 -2.48
CA MET A 27 -5.56 5.39 -3.75
C MET A 27 -6.00 6.37 -4.84
N ARG A 28 -5.03 6.93 -5.55
CA ARG A 28 -5.26 7.88 -6.65
C ARG A 28 -4.56 7.40 -7.90
N LEU A 29 -5.36 7.07 -8.92
CA LEU A 29 -4.87 6.66 -10.22
C LEU A 29 -4.79 7.88 -11.14
N HIS A 30 -3.60 8.17 -11.62
CA HIS A 30 -3.31 9.24 -12.57
C HIS A 30 -2.55 8.66 -13.77
N GLY A 31 -3.29 8.31 -14.82
CA GLY A 31 -2.71 7.62 -15.99
C GLY A 31 -2.19 6.24 -15.62
N LYS A 32 -0.86 6.04 -15.73
CA LYS A 32 -0.17 4.80 -15.29
C LYS A 32 0.38 4.88 -13.86
N ASN A 33 0.28 6.04 -13.20
CA ASN A 33 0.79 6.22 -11.85
C ASN A 33 -0.33 5.96 -10.83
N LEU A 34 -0.06 5.10 -9.86
CA LEU A 34 -0.97 4.84 -8.74
C LEU A 34 -0.30 5.31 -7.44
N ASP A 35 -0.78 6.44 -6.92
CA ASP A 35 -0.37 6.94 -5.62
C ASP A 35 -1.23 6.27 -4.54
N ILE A 36 -0.58 5.68 -3.54
CA ILE A 36 -1.20 4.94 -2.45
C ILE A 36 -0.74 5.54 -1.14
N ASN A 37 -1.66 6.12 -0.38
CA ASN A 37 -1.42 6.56 0.99
C ASN A 37 -1.95 5.48 1.93
N VAL A 38 -1.10 4.96 2.81
CA VAL A 38 -1.46 3.95 3.80
C VAL A 38 -1.35 4.59 5.18
N TYR A 39 -2.45 4.59 5.93
CA TYR A 39 -2.51 5.11 7.28
C TYR A 39 -2.40 3.95 8.27
N VAL A 40 -1.44 4.06 9.19
CA VAL A 40 -1.16 3.06 10.23
C VAL A 40 -1.06 3.73 11.60
N ASP A 41 -1.17 2.95 12.67
CA ASP A 41 -1.03 3.42 14.05
C ASP A 41 0.43 3.72 14.44
N ARG A 42 1.37 2.94 13.91
CA ARG A 42 2.82 3.08 14.15
C ARG A 42 3.61 2.50 13.00
N TYR A 43 4.87 2.89 12.88
CA TYR A 43 5.86 2.22 12.05
C TYR A 43 7.26 2.52 12.60
N ARG A 44 8.20 1.58 12.47
CA ARG A 44 9.61 1.83 12.81
C ARG A 44 10.34 2.52 11.66
N ASN A 45 10.16 2.02 10.44
CA ASN A 45 10.73 2.63 9.23
C ASN A 45 9.66 2.68 8.13
N PRO A 46 9.16 3.87 7.77
CA PRO A 46 8.11 3.99 6.77
C PRO A 46 8.57 3.61 5.36
N LYS A 47 9.86 3.78 5.05
CA LYS A 47 10.40 3.48 3.70
C LYS A 47 10.43 1.97 3.42
N ASP A 48 10.84 1.19 4.42
CA ASP A 48 10.90 -0.27 4.28
C ASP A 48 9.48 -0.85 4.19
N LEU A 49 8.55 -0.36 5.01
CA LEU A 49 7.14 -0.75 4.93
C LEU A 49 6.52 -0.39 3.57
N ALA A 50 6.79 0.82 3.06
CA ALA A 50 6.35 1.22 1.72
C ALA A 50 6.91 0.30 0.63
N THR A 51 8.19 -0.07 0.72
CA THR A 51 8.85 -0.97 -0.23
C THR A 51 8.26 -2.36 -0.23
N ASP A 52 7.99 -2.92 0.96
CA ASP A 52 7.36 -4.24 1.09
C ASP A 52 5.92 -4.24 0.55
N ILE A 53 5.16 -3.17 0.80
CA ILE A 53 3.82 -3.00 0.24
C ILE A 53 3.90 -2.91 -1.29
N GLU A 54 4.82 -2.11 -1.83
CA GLU A 54 5.01 -1.98 -3.28
C GLU A 54 5.32 -3.33 -3.93
N ARG A 55 6.25 -4.10 -3.35
CA ARG A 55 6.60 -5.44 -3.81
C ARG A 55 5.42 -6.39 -3.77
N ALA A 56 4.66 -6.39 -2.67
CA ALA A 56 3.50 -7.24 -2.51
C ALA A 56 2.40 -6.90 -3.54
N LEU A 57 2.18 -5.62 -3.82
CA LEU A 57 1.22 -5.18 -4.83
C LEU A 57 1.69 -5.54 -6.25
N LYS A 58 2.95 -5.32 -6.60
CA LYS A 58 3.50 -5.69 -7.93
C LYS A 58 3.42 -7.19 -8.23
N SER A 59 3.31 -8.04 -7.22
CA SER A 59 3.09 -9.49 -7.41
C SER A 59 1.69 -9.84 -7.95
N ARG A 60 0.76 -8.87 -7.98
CA ARG A 60 -0.59 -9.01 -8.53
C ARG A 60 -0.64 -8.44 -9.95
N GLU A 61 -1.26 -9.18 -10.87
CA GLU A 61 -1.39 -8.76 -12.29
C GLU A 61 -2.06 -7.39 -12.46
N GLU A 62 -2.99 -7.04 -11.57
CA GLU A 62 -3.72 -5.77 -11.59
C GLU A 62 -2.82 -4.54 -11.38
N PHE A 63 -1.66 -4.72 -10.75
CA PHE A 63 -0.73 -3.65 -10.37
C PHE A 63 0.63 -3.76 -11.07
N SER A 64 0.91 -4.88 -11.76
CA SER A 64 2.21 -5.16 -12.38
C SER A 64 2.63 -4.11 -13.41
N ASN A 65 1.66 -3.55 -14.15
CA ASN A 65 1.88 -2.54 -15.18
C ASN A 65 1.72 -1.08 -14.69
N LEU A 66 1.55 -0.87 -13.38
CA LEU A 66 1.37 0.45 -12.79
C LEU A 66 2.66 0.95 -12.13
N ASN A 67 2.91 2.24 -12.25
CA ASN A 67 3.94 2.94 -11.48
C ASN A 67 3.38 3.24 -10.09
N LEU A 68 3.64 2.34 -9.14
CA LEU A 68 3.20 2.47 -7.76
C LEU A 68 4.05 3.49 -7.01
N ARG A 69 3.39 4.35 -6.23
CA ARG A 69 4.03 5.24 -5.25
C ARG A 69 3.34 5.08 -3.91
N VAL A 70 4.03 4.49 -2.93
CA VAL A 70 3.45 4.18 -1.63
C VAL A 70 3.98 5.15 -0.58
N TRP A 71 3.07 5.78 0.17
CA TRP A 71 3.37 6.67 1.28
C TRP A 71 2.76 6.13 2.56
N ILE A 72 3.59 5.97 3.59
CA ILE A 72 3.11 5.59 4.93
C ILE A 72 2.87 6.84 5.75
N LYS A 73 1.70 6.94 6.35
CA LYS A 73 1.28 8.05 7.21
C LYS A 73 0.79 7.50 8.54
N LEU A 74 0.99 8.28 9.60
CA LEU A 74 0.34 8.02 10.88
C LEU A 74 -1.10 8.56 10.81
N LYS A 75 -2.04 7.83 11.40
CA LYS A 75 -3.43 8.27 11.55
C LYS A 75 -3.60 9.20 12.75
#